data_AF-A0AAE1HLD8-F1
#
_entry.id   AF-A0AAE1HLD8-F1
#
_cell.length_a   1.000
_cell.length_b   1.000
_cell.length_c   1.000
_cell.angle_alpha   90.00
_cell.angle_beta   90.00
_cell.angle_gamma   90.00
#
_symmetry.space_group_name_H-M   'P 1'
#
loop_
_entity.id
_entity.type
_entity.pdbx_description
1 polymer ?
#
loop_
_entity_poly.entity_id
_entity_poly.type
_entity_poly.pdbx_seq_one_letter_code
_entity_poly.pdbx_strand_id
1 'polypeptide(L)'
;FATQKSEPNSQEVGLVSASQGSGSSNSPCLSPVVHREAASRALTKLGLSPLVTPSAIRSQGGKISSGKRKVEAATAVVRKKVCHALGLTSEDLVSPESQKAQDHDLLMAEVKEKVAHASNKNRKYQLLSLIPLSMSINEAAQQFGVSRTLISNSRKLKVEQGILPQVNFTRTPTVADSTKILIKEYYCREDNCKILPGTRDCVSVAKGIYEQKRLLLSNLRELHQAFKREYEDLKVGFSVFWALKPKWCVFAGAAGTHEQCICQIHQNFKLVLHALNIRGITGI
;
A
#
# COMPACT_ATOMS: atom_id res chain seq x y z
N PHE A 1 -13.17 40.71 44.75
CA PHE A 1 -12.42 40.33 45.96
C PHE A 1 -11.64 39.06 45.62
N ALA A 2 -10.51 39.08 44.91
CA ALA A 2 -9.27 39.87 45.04
C ALA A 2 -8.53 39.62 46.36
N THR A 3 -7.53 38.73 46.29
CA THR A 3 -6.32 38.58 47.16
C THR A 3 -5.46 37.53 46.44
N GLN A 4 -4.37 37.80 45.72
CA GLN A 4 -3.08 38.44 46.05
C GLN A 4 -2.40 37.89 47.31
N LYS A 5 -1.25 37.23 47.09
CA LYS A 5 0.03 37.32 47.84
C LYS A 5 1.04 36.39 47.12
N SER A 6 1.99 36.91 46.34
CA SER A 6 3.25 37.59 46.70
C SER A 6 4.42 36.61 46.90
N GLU A 7 5.44 36.77 46.05
CA GLU A 7 6.79 36.20 46.13
C GLU A 7 7.55 36.63 47.40
N PRO A 8 8.73 36.03 47.69
CA PRO A 8 10.01 36.68 47.35
C PRO A 8 11.01 35.74 46.65
N ASN A 9 11.73 36.17 45.60
CA ASN A 9 12.99 36.95 45.58
C ASN A 9 14.19 36.17 46.15
N SER A 10 15.03 35.53 45.33
CA SER A 10 16.24 36.05 44.63
C SER A 10 17.54 35.86 45.40
N GLN A 11 18.50 35.20 44.75
CA GLN A 11 19.96 35.40 44.74
C GLN A 11 20.48 34.32 43.78
N GLU A 12 20.78 34.60 42.51
CA GLU A 12 21.77 35.53 41.94
C GLU A 12 23.22 35.27 42.38
N VAL A 13 23.90 34.45 41.58
CA VAL A 13 25.28 34.65 41.11
C VAL A 13 25.33 33.90 39.77
N GLY A 14 25.56 34.51 38.62
CA GLY A 14 26.35 35.69 38.32
C GLY A 14 27.35 35.28 37.25
N LEU A 15 27.12 35.81 36.02
CA LEU A 15 28.08 36.21 34.97
C LEU A 15 29.37 35.39 34.83
N VAL A 16 29.83 35.04 33.61
CA VAL A 16 30.25 36.06 32.64
C VAL A 16 30.05 35.60 31.20
N SER A 17 29.48 36.51 30.43
CA SER A 17 29.35 36.56 28.99
C SER A 17 30.70 36.65 28.27
N ALA A 18 30.83 36.01 27.11
CA ALA A 18 31.71 36.50 26.05
C ALA A 18 31.16 36.12 24.66
N SER A 19 30.65 37.15 23.98
CA SER A 19 30.78 37.42 22.55
C SER A 19 30.50 36.29 21.55
N GLN A 20 29.34 36.45 20.89
CA GLN A 20 29.20 36.46 19.43
C GLN A 20 30.40 35.95 18.61
N GLY A 21 30.26 34.72 18.13
CA GLY A 21 30.99 34.18 16.99
C GLY A 21 30.01 33.37 16.16
N SER A 22 29.24 34.05 15.33
CA SER A 22 28.45 33.46 14.25
C SER A 22 29.41 32.82 13.22
N GLY A 23 29.95 31.66 13.57
CA GLY A 23 30.71 30.80 12.68
C GLY A 23 29.75 29.91 11.90
N SER A 24 28.97 30.51 11.01
CA SER A 24 28.45 29.78 9.86
C SER A 24 29.67 29.29 9.09
N SER A 25 30.10 28.06 9.32
CA SER A 25 31.03 27.39 8.41
C SER A 25 30.23 27.04 7.16
N ASN A 26 29.92 28.07 6.36
CA ASN A 26 29.70 27.96 4.94
C ASN A 26 30.93 27.24 4.37
N SER A 27 30.86 25.91 4.34
CA SER A 27 31.69 25.15 3.42
C SER A 27 31.33 25.70 2.04
N PRO A 28 32.28 26.28 1.29
CA PRO A 28 32.01 26.66 -0.09
C PRO A 28 31.47 25.40 -0.76
N CYS A 29 30.31 25.48 -1.40
CA CYS A 29 29.77 24.41 -2.22
C CYS A 29 30.73 24.18 -3.41
N LEU A 30 31.84 23.50 -3.14
CA LEU A 30 32.84 23.15 -4.12
C LEU A 30 32.16 22.25 -5.15
N SER A 31 32.43 22.49 -6.43
CA SER A 31 31.88 21.67 -7.49
C SER A 31 32.29 20.19 -7.27
N PRO A 32 31.47 19.22 -7.69
CA PRO A 32 31.79 17.79 -7.54
C PRO A 32 33.16 17.39 -8.10
N VAL A 33 33.67 18.17 -9.06
CA VAL A 33 35.00 18.00 -9.65
C VAL A 33 36.11 18.31 -8.64
N VAL A 34 35.99 19.41 -7.87
CA VAL A 34 36.99 19.81 -6.87
C VAL A 34 37.02 18.82 -5.70
N HIS A 35 35.87 18.35 -5.23
CA HIS A 35 35.82 17.31 -4.20
C HIS A 35 36.48 16.00 -4.66
N ARG A 36 36.26 15.60 -5.92
CA ARG A 36 36.89 14.40 -6.49
C ARG A 36 38.42 14.54 -6.56
N GLU A 37 38.91 15.69 -6.98
CA GLU A 37 40.36 15.94 -7.06
C GLU A 37 41.01 15.98 -5.68
N ALA A 38 40.39 16.67 -4.72
CA ALA A 38 40.87 16.70 -3.33
C ALA A 38 40.91 15.28 -2.72
N ALA A 39 39.84 14.51 -2.88
CA ALA A 39 39.79 13.12 -2.42
C ALA A 39 40.83 12.23 -3.14
N SER A 40 41.01 12.42 -4.45
CA SER A 40 42.01 11.66 -5.22
C SER A 40 43.43 11.96 -4.74
N ARG A 41 43.77 13.23 -4.47
CA ARG A 41 45.07 13.61 -3.89
C ARG A 41 45.28 12.97 -2.53
N ALA A 42 44.26 12.95 -1.67
CA ALA A 42 44.35 12.30 -0.36
C ALA A 42 44.59 10.79 -0.48
N LEU A 43 43.89 10.12 -1.40
CA LEU A 43 44.08 8.69 -1.66
C LEU A 43 45.50 8.38 -2.16
N THR A 44 46.05 9.21 -3.05
CA THR A 44 47.43 9.06 -3.52
C THR A 44 48.45 9.20 -2.39
N LYS A 45 48.25 10.14 -1.46
CA LYS A 45 49.07 10.26 -0.24
C LYS A 45 48.99 9.02 0.66
N LEU A 46 47.88 8.30 0.62
CA LEU A 46 47.70 7.02 1.31
C LEU A 46 48.27 5.82 0.52
N GLY A 47 48.81 6.02 -0.68
CA GLY A 47 49.33 4.95 -1.54
C GLY A 47 48.25 4.21 -2.34
N LEU A 48 47.04 4.79 -2.44
CA LEU A 48 45.92 4.22 -3.18
C LEU A 48 45.75 4.93 -4.53
N SER A 49 45.18 4.21 -5.52
CA SER A 49 44.92 4.81 -6.83
C SER A 49 43.83 5.89 -6.78
N PRO A 50 43.92 6.95 -7.61
CA PRO A 50 42.95 8.04 -7.71
C PRO A 50 41.50 7.57 -7.97
N LEU A 51 40.53 8.47 -7.76
CA LEU A 51 39.12 8.18 -8.08
C LEU A 51 38.90 8.17 -9.60
N VAL A 52 38.17 7.16 -10.06
CA VAL A 52 37.75 7.00 -11.46
C VAL A 52 36.78 8.12 -11.85
N THR A 53 36.86 8.59 -13.09
CA THR A 53 35.95 9.65 -13.60
C THR A 53 34.50 9.15 -13.70
N PRO A 54 33.50 10.00 -13.38
CA PRO A 54 32.09 9.60 -13.44
C PRO A 54 31.61 9.16 -14.83
N SER A 55 32.30 9.59 -15.89
CA SER A 55 32.05 9.21 -17.29
C SER A 55 32.52 7.80 -17.64
N ALA A 56 33.50 7.25 -16.91
CA ALA A 56 33.99 5.89 -17.12
C ALA A 56 33.07 4.81 -16.55
N ILE A 57 32.18 5.17 -15.61
CA ILE A 57 31.23 4.24 -14.98
C ILE A 57 29.81 4.66 -15.36
N ARG A 58 29.22 3.96 -16.34
CA ARG A 58 27.92 4.32 -16.92
C ARG A 58 26.73 4.03 -16.00
N SER A 59 26.82 3.01 -15.13
CA SER A 59 25.71 2.62 -14.24
C SER A 59 25.81 3.24 -12.85
N GLN A 60 24.66 3.65 -12.28
CA GLN A 60 24.60 4.15 -10.90
C GLN A 60 25.06 3.10 -9.86
N GLY A 61 24.69 1.83 -10.08
CA GLY A 61 25.16 0.73 -9.23
C GLY A 61 26.68 0.55 -9.25
N GLY A 62 27.32 0.74 -10.40
CA GLY A 62 28.78 0.68 -10.52
C GLY A 62 29.50 1.83 -9.81
N LYS A 63 28.89 3.02 -9.76
CA LYS A 63 29.43 4.17 -9.02
C LYS A 63 29.43 3.89 -7.51
N ILE A 64 28.33 3.32 -7.01
CA ILE A 64 28.18 2.94 -5.59
C ILE A 64 29.19 1.85 -5.21
N SER A 65 29.34 0.79 -6.01
CA SER A 65 30.26 -0.31 -5.70
C SER A 65 31.73 0.11 -5.74
N SER A 66 32.12 0.90 -6.75
CA SER A 66 33.48 1.47 -6.85
C SER A 66 33.79 2.40 -5.67
N GLY A 67 32.81 3.24 -5.29
CA GLY A 67 32.90 4.10 -4.11
C GLY A 67 33.09 3.30 -2.81
N LYS A 68 32.26 2.29 -2.55
CA LYS A 68 32.37 1.43 -1.37
C LYS A 68 33.76 0.77 -1.27
N ARG A 69 34.23 0.16 -2.35
CA ARG A 69 35.55 -0.50 -2.40
C ARG A 69 36.69 0.48 -2.09
N LYS A 70 36.60 1.72 -2.57
CA LYS A 70 37.62 2.74 -2.32
C LYS A 70 37.62 3.22 -0.87
N VAL A 71 36.44 3.41 -0.28
CA VAL A 71 36.30 3.74 1.14
C VAL A 71 36.84 2.62 2.01
N GLU A 72 36.47 1.37 1.74
CA GLU A 72 36.99 0.19 2.48
C GLU A 72 38.51 0.08 2.41
N ALA A 73 39.10 0.24 1.21
CA ALA A 73 40.56 0.21 1.04
C ALA A 73 41.26 1.36 1.79
N ALA A 74 40.70 2.57 1.77
CA ALA A 74 41.24 3.72 2.50
C ALA A 74 41.17 3.49 4.02
N THR A 75 40.01 3.04 4.52
CA THR A 75 39.82 2.73 5.94
C THR A 75 40.77 1.62 6.39
N ALA A 76 41.02 0.60 5.58
CA ALA A 76 41.96 -0.48 5.91
C ALA A 76 43.41 0.02 6.01
N VAL A 77 43.86 0.86 5.08
CA VAL A 77 45.22 1.43 5.11
C VAL A 77 45.39 2.38 6.27
N VAL A 78 44.41 3.25 6.52
CA VAL A 78 44.42 4.17 7.66
C VAL A 78 44.42 3.39 8.97
N ARG A 79 43.55 2.38 9.12
CA ARG A 79 43.53 1.50 10.29
C ARG A 79 44.90 0.86 10.53
N LYS A 80 45.53 0.30 9.49
CA LYS A 80 46.87 -0.31 9.60
C LYS A 80 47.94 0.71 10.05
N LYS A 81 47.94 1.91 9.47
CA LYS A 81 48.89 2.98 9.84
C LYS A 81 48.68 3.47 11.27
N VAL A 82 47.43 3.61 11.69
CA VAL A 82 47.06 4.02 13.06
C VAL A 82 47.42 2.92 14.07
N CYS A 83 47.11 1.65 13.78
CA CYS A 83 47.54 0.51 14.60
C CYS A 83 49.06 0.51 14.80
N HIS A 84 49.82 0.67 13.71
CA HIS A 84 51.28 0.70 13.77
C HIS A 84 51.82 1.91 14.56
N ALA A 85 51.23 3.10 14.38
CA ALA A 85 51.65 4.31 15.07
C ALA A 85 51.35 4.29 16.59
N LEU A 86 50.27 3.61 17.00
CA LEU A 86 49.82 3.54 18.39
C LEU A 86 50.18 2.22 19.10
N GLY A 87 50.82 1.27 18.41
CA GLY A 87 51.13 -0.05 18.98
C GLY A 87 49.90 -0.91 19.29
N LEU A 88 48.76 -0.64 18.64
CA LEU A 88 47.50 -1.34 18.84
C LEU A 88 47.33 -2.48 17.85
N THR A 89 46.56 -3.51 18.22
CA THR A 89 46.13 -4.54 17.27
C THR A 89 44.98 -4.02 16.42
N SER A 90 44.73 -4.66 15.27
CA SER A 90 43.61 -4.27 14.40
C SER A 90 42.24 -4.42 15.04
N GLU A 91 42.14 -5.23 16.11
CA GLU A 91 40.91 -5.53 16.84
C GLU A 91 40.54 -4.40 17.80
N ASP A 92 41.54 -3.69 18.37
CA ASP A 92 41.34 -2.58 19.31
C ASP A 92 40.72 -1.33 18.67
N LEU A 93 40.82 -1.19 17.33
CA LEU A 93 40.25 -0.08 16.55
C LEU A 93 38.94 -0.44 15.83
N VAL A 94 38.36 -1.60 16.13
CA VAL A 94 36.99 -1.89 15.75
C VAL A 94 36.10 -1.19 16.76
N SER A 95 35.49 -0.06 16.36
CA SER A 95 34.34 0.49 17.09
C SER A 95 33.39 -0.67 17.37
N PRO A 96 32.95 -0.92 18.61
CA PRO A 96 32.12 -2.07 18.91
C PRO A 96 30.93 -2.03 17.97
N GLU A 97 30.93 -2.89 16.97
CA GLU A 97 29.77 -3.12 16.12
C GLU A 97 28.70 -3.52 17.12
N SER A 98 27.65 -2.70 17.27
CA SER A 98 26.57 -2.87 18.25
C SER A 98 26.29 -4.35 18.46
N GLN A 99 26.88 -4.94 19.50
CA GLN A 99 26.86 -6.39 19.67
C GLN A 99 25.39 -6.77 19.80
N LYS A 100 24.92 -7.65 18.91
CA LYS A 100 23.55 -8.15 19.02
C LYS A 100 23.43 -8.76 20.40
N ALA A 101 22.42 -8.34 21.15
CA ALA A 101 22.10 -8.98 22.43
C ALA A 101 21.98 -10.50 22.18
N GLN A 102 22.54 -11.30 23.08
CA GLN A 102 22.59 -12.76 22.96
C GLN A 102 21.19 -13.35 22.70
N ASP A 103 20.16 -12.74 23.29
CA ASP A 103 18.77 -13.20 23.20
C ASP A 103 17.99 -12.62 22.02
N HIS A 104 18.59 -11.75 21.19
CA HIS A 104 17.90 -11.11 20.07
C HIS A 104 17.28 -12.13 19.12
N ASP A 105 18.05 -13.14 18.74
CA ASP A 105 17.62 -14.13 17.75
C ASP A 105 16.54 -15.06 18.32
N LEU A 106 16.62 -15.38 19.62
CA LEU A 106 15.58 -16.10 20.35
C LEU A 106 14.27 -15.31 20.38
N LEU A 107 14.32 -14.03 20.77
CA LEU A 107 13.15 -13.16 20.80
C LEU A 107 12.52 -13.00 19.41
N MET A 108 13.32 -12.85 18.35
CA MET A 108 12.79 -12.77 16.98
C MET A 108 12.12 -14.07 16.54
N ALA A 109 12.64 -15.23 16.97
CA ALA A 109 12.02 -16.52 16.70
C ALA A 109 10.67 -16.67 17.42
N GLU A 110 10.57 -16.28 18.69
CA GLU A 110 9.31 -16.28 19.45
C GLU A 110 8.27 -15.33 18.86
N VAL A 111 8.68 -14.13 18.44
CA VAL A 111 7.79 -13.17 17.78
C VAL A 111 7.30 -13.76 16.46
N LYS A 112 8.16 -14.42 15.69
CA LYS A 112 7.79 -15.08 14.45
C LYS A 112 6.74 -16.17 14.68
N GLU A 113 6.91 -17.01 15.70
CA GLU A 113 5.94 -18.02 16.08
C GLU A 113 4.59 -17.39 16.45
N LYS A 114 4.60 -16.33 17.27
CA LYS A 114 3.37 -15.61 17.64
C LYS A 114 2.66 -14.95 16.45
N VAL A 115 3.42 -14.47 15.46
CA VAL A 115 2.85 -13.89 14.22
C VAL A 115 2.16 -14.96 13.38
N ALA A 116 2.73 -16.17 13.31
CA ALA A 116 2.15 -17.30 12.58
C ALA A 116 0.81 -17.74 13.20
N HIS A 117 0.74 -17.81 14.52
CA HIS A 117 -0.46 -18.23 15.26
C HIS A 117 -1.51 -17.12 15.45
N ALA A 118 -1.17 -15.86 15.15
CA ALA A 118 -2.11 -14.76 15.30
C ALA A 118 -3.29 -14.86 14.30
N SER A 119 -4.51 -15.02 14.80
CA SER A 119 -5.74 -15.05 14.00
C SER A 119 -6.15 -13.66 13.47
N ASN A 120 -5.93 -12.61 14.27
CA ASN A 120 -6.39 -11.26 13.95
C ASN A 120 -5.27 -10.40 13.31
N LYS A 121 -5.64 -9.63 12.28
CA LYS A 121 -4.76 -8.64 11.63
C LYS A 121 -4.23 -7.59 12.61
N ASN A 122 -5.04 -7.13 13.57
CA ASN A 122 -4.58 -6.15 14.57
C ASN A 122 -3.40 -6.73 15.37
N ARG A 123 -3.53 -8.00 15.80
CA ARG A 123 -2.47 -8.69 16.55
C ARG A 123 -1.19 -8.87 15.72
N LYS A 124 -1.33 -9.13 14.42
CA LYS A 124 -0.19 -9.16 13.49
C LYS A 124 0.50 -7.79 13.40
N TYR A 125 -0.25 -6.70 13.25
CA TYR A 125 0.32 -5.34 13.24
C TYR A 125 1.08 -5.02 14.54
N GLN A 126 0.52 -5.41 15.69
CA GLN A 126 1.17 -5.26 16.99
C GLN A 126 2.52 -5.98 17.03
N LEU A 127 2.55 -7.27 16.72
CA LEU A 127 3.77 -8.07 16.78
C LEU A 127 4.82 -7.62 15.77
N LEU A 128 4.40 -7.27 14.54
CA LEU A 128 5.30 -6.80 13.49
C LEU A 128 5.86 -5.40 13.77
N SER A 129 5.22 -4.61 14.64
CA SER A 129 5.80 -3.35 15.13
C SER A 129 7.03 -3.56 16.02
N LEU A 130 7.23 -4.75 16.58
CA LEU A 130 8.41 -5.07 17.41
C LEU A 130 9.66 -5.29 16.57
N ILE A 131 9.50 -5.52 15.27
CA ILE A 131 10.60 -5.82 14.37
C ILE A 131 11.58 -4.63 14.28
N PRO A 132 12.92 -4.88 14.30
CA PRO A 132 13.93 -3.85 14.11
C PRO A 132 13.80 -3.13 12.76
N LEU A 133 14.02 -1.80 12.77
CA LEU A 133 14.02 -0.99 11.54
C LEU A 133 15.29 -1.19 10.70
N SER A 134 16.33 -1.81 11.27
CA SER A 134 17.58 -2.16 10.59
C SER A 134 17.37 -3.16 9.45
N MET A 135 16.36 -4.01 9.54
CA MET A 135 16.05 -5.03 8.53
C MET A 135 15.34 -4.40 7.34
N SER A 136 15.59 -4.90 6.12
CA SER A 136 14.80 -4.45 4.97
C SER A 136 13.36 -4.98 5.03
N ILE A 137 12.41 -4.31 4.34
CA ILE A 137 11.01 -4.77 4.31
C ILE A 137 10.90 -6.17 3.68
N ASN A 138 11.71 -6.45 2.65
CA ASN A 138 11.71 -7.73 1.95
C ASN A 138 12.28 -8.85 2.82
N GLU A 139 13.39 -8.59 3.48
CA GLU A 139 14.02 -9.52 4.44
C GLU A 139 13.07 -9.85 5.59
N ALA A 140 12.44 -8.82 6.19
CA ALA A 140 11.44 -9.02 7.24
C ALA A 140 10.23 -9.83 6.73
N ALA A 141 9.74 -9.54 5.52
CA ALA A 141 8.64 -10.29 4.93
C ALA A 141 8.98 -11.76 4.72
N GLN A 142 10.19 -12.07 4.24
CA GLN A 142 10.67 -13.42 4.03
C GLN A 142 10.90 -14.15 5.37
N GLN A 143 11.54 -13.50 6.33
CA GLN A 143 11.85 -14.08 7.64
C GLN A 143 10.58 -14.45 8.41
N PHE A 144 9.55 -13.59 8.37
CA PHE A 144 8.29 -13.79 9.08
C PHE A 144 7.20 -14.47 8.25
N GLY A 145 7.42 -14.72 6.96
CA GLY A 145 6.45 -15.36 6.06
C GLY A 145 5.18 -14.53 5.84
N VAL A 146 5.28 -13.21 5.80
CA VAL A 146 4.15 -12.27 5.68
C VAL A 146 4.26 -11.39 4.44
N SER A 147 3.16 -10.71 4.06
CA SER A 147 3.19 -9.80 2.91
C SER A 147 4.01 -8.53 3.19
N ARG A 148 4.69 -8.03 2.15
CA ARG A 148 5.46 -6.77 2.21
C ARG A 148 4.60 -5.57 2.64
N THR A 149 3.33 -5.56 2.22
CA THR A 149 2.37 -4.51 2.57
C THR A 149 2.06 -4.51 4.07
N LEU A 150 1.97 -5.69 4.69
CA LEU A 150 1.74 -5.82 6.13
C LEU A 150 2.91 -5.25 6.93
N ILE A 151 4.15 -5.57 6.55
CA ILE A 151 5.36 -5.02 7.17
C ILE A 151 5.43 -3.50 6.98
N SER A 152 5.22 -3.01 5.76
CA SER A 152 5.23 -1.57 5.45
C SER A 152 4.22 -0.80 6.30
N ASN A 153 2.98 -1.28 6.37
CA ASN A 153 1.93 -0.68 7.18
C ASN A 153 2.23 -0.79 8.69
N SER A 154 2.80 -1.91 9.15
CA SER A 154 3.21 -2.09 10.55
C SER A 154 4.28 -1.07 10.95
N ARG A 155 5.23 -0.77 10.06
CA ARG A 155 6.27 0.25 10.30
C ARG A 155 5.68 1.66 10.34
N LYS A 156 4.74 1.99 9.45
CA LYS A 156 4.02 3.26 9.49
C LYS A 156 3.29 3.44 10.83
N LEU A 157 2.54 2.41 11.23
CA LEU A 157 1.86 2.39 12.52
C LEU A 157 2.83 2.49 13.71
N LYS A 158 4.02 1.88 13.61
CA LYS A 158 5.08 2.02 14.61
C LYS A 158 5.57 3.46 14.75
N VAL A 159 5.71 4.17 13.64
CA VAL A 159 6.13 5.58 13.61
C VAL A 159 5.04 6.48 14.18
N GLU A 160 3.78 6.21 13.88
CA GLU A 160 2.64 7.03 14.30
C GLU A 160 2.22 6.79 15.76
N GLN A 161 2.17 5.52 16.19
CA GLN A 161 1.58 5.11 17.48
C GLN A 161 2.57 4.41 18.42
N GLY A 162 3.81 4.18 17.98
CA GLY A 162 4.80 3.44 18.76
C GLY A 162 4.68 1.93 18.65
N ILE A 163 5.30 1.21 19.59
CA ILE A 163 5.22 -0.25 19.65
C ILE A 163 3.81 -0.71 20.04
N LEU A 164 3.41 -1.87 19.53
CA LEU A 164 2.10 -2.49 19.77
C LEU A 164 0.91 -1.57 19.42
N PRO A 165 0.86 -1.03 18.18
CA PRO A 165 -0.20 -0.12 17.74
C PRO A 165 -1.59 -0.78 17.84
N GLN A 166 -2.60 0.02 18.14
CA GLN A 166 -3.99 -0.44 18.14
C GLN A 166 -4.67 -0.03 16.84
N VAL A 167 -4.87 -1.02 15.96
CA VAL A 167 -5.59 -0.79 14.71
C VAL A 167 -7.09 -0.91 14.94
N ASN A 168 -7.76 0.23 15.00
CA ASN A 168 -9.21 0.31 14.97
C ASN A 168 -9.69 0.07 13.54
N PHE A 169 -10.06 -1.16 13.22
CA PHE A 169 -10.78 -1.43 11.98
C PHE A 169 -12.19 -0.85 12.13
N THR A 170 -12.38 0.39 11.68
CA THR A 170 -13.72 0.97 11.55
C THR A 170 -14.51 0.07 10.61
N ARG A 171 -15.47 -0.67 11.16
CA ARG A 171 -16.43 -1.39 10.32
C ARG A 171 -17.17 -0.35 9.51
N THR A 172 -17.17 -0.50 8.19
CA THR A 172 -18.03 0.33 7.34
C THR A 172 -19.47 0.19 7.86
N PRO A 173 -20.21 1.30 8.07
CA PRO A 173 -21.56 1.25 8.59
C PRO A 173 -22.38 0.24 7.77
N THR A 174 -22.98 -0.73 8.46
CA THR A 174 -23.92 -1.65 7.83
C THR A 174 -25.10 -0.83 7.32
N VAL A 175 -25.45 -0.99 6.05
CA VAL A 175 -26.63 -0.33 5.49
C VAL A 175 -27.88 -0.82 6.23
N ALA A 176 -28.74 0.12 6.63
CA ALA A 176 -29.98 -0.16 7.33
C ALA A 176 -30.87 -1.12 6.52
N ASP A 177 -31.61 -2.00 7.19
CA ASP A 177 -32.45 -2.99 6.51
C ASP A 177 -33.58 -2.33 5.71
N SER A 178 -34.11 -1.19 6.15
CA SER A 178 -35.05 -0.36 5.39
C SER A 178 -34.48 0.06 4.04
N THR A 179 -33.24 0.53 4.00
CA THR A 179 -32.54 0.90 2.77
C THR A 179 -32.31 -0.32 1.87
N LYS A 180 -32.04 -1.50 2.43
CA LYS A 180 -31.90 -2.72 1.62
C LYS A 180 -33.20 -3.11 0.94
N ILE A 181 -34.33 -3.00 1.64
CA ILE A 181 -35.66 -3.27 1.08
C ILE A 181 -35.95 -2.28 -0.03
N LEU A 182 -35.74 -0.99 0.23
CA LEU A 182 -35.95 0.08 -0.75
C LEU A 182 -35.09 -0.10 -2.01
N ILE A 183 -33.81 -0.50 -1.87
CA ILE A 183 -32.96 -0.81 -3.03
C ILE A 183 -33.53 -1.98 -3.82
N LYS A 184 -33.95 -3.07 -3.16
CA LYS A 184 -34.54 -4.24 -3.85
C LYS A 184 -35.81 -3.87 -4.60
N GLU A 185 -36.67 -3.05 -3.99
CA GLU A 185 -37.89 -2.55 -4.61
C GLU A 185 -37.57 -1.66 -5.82
N TYR A 186 -36.58 -0.78 -5.69
CA TYR A 186 -36.12 0.08 -6.78
C TYR A 186 -35.68 -0.72 -8.02
N TYR A 187 -34.94 -1.82 -7.81
CA TYR A 187 -34.57 -2.73 -8.90
C TYR A 187 -35.77 -3.39 -9.58
N CYS A 188 -36.87 -3.59 -8.87
CA CYS A 188 -38.07 -4.29 -9.34
C CYS A 188 -39.13 -3.36 -9.95
N ARG A 189 -38.90 -2.05 -9.96
CA ARG A 189 -39.80 -1.08 -10.62
C ARG A 189 -39.90 -1.34 -12.12
N GLU A 190 -41.07 -1.08 -12.68
CA GLU A 190 -41.37 -1.31 -14.10
C GLU A 190 -40.48 -0.50 -15.05
N ASP A 191 -40.10 0.72 -14.64
CA ASP A 191 -39.19 1.58 -15.40
C ASP A 191 -37.76 1.02 -15.48
N ASN A 192 -37.36 0.25 -14.47
CA ASN A 192 -35.99 -0.24 -14.32
C ASN A 192 -35.84 -1.68 -14.83
N CYS A 193 -36.92 -2.46 -14.85
CA CYS A 193 -36.88 -3.86 -15.23
C CYS A 193 -38.17 -4.35 -15.92
N LYS A 194 -38.02 -5.34 -16.82
CA LYS A 194 -39.13 -6.07 -17.44
C LYS A 194 -39.13 -7.53 -17.01
N ILE A 195 -40.29 -8.08 -16.67
CA ILE A 195 -40.43 -9.50 -16.33
C ILE A 195 -40.24 -10.34 -17.60
N LEU A 196 -39.39 -11.37 -17.51
CA LEU A 196 -39.22 -12.32 -18.61
C LEU A 196 -40.32 -13.38 -18.53
N PRO A 197 -41.05 -13.70 -19.62
CA PRO A 197 -42.22 -14.57 -19.56
C PRO A 197 -41.92 -16.09 -19.57
N GLY A 198 -40.66 -16.50 -19.77
CA GLY A 198 -40.30 -17.90 -19.99
C GLY A 198 -40.36 -18.78 -18.74
N THR A 199 -40.76 -20.05 -18.88
CA THR A 199 -40.71 -21.05 -17.79
C THR A 199 -39.28 -21.38 -17.34
N ARG A 200 -38.29 -21.22 -18.23
CA ARG A 200 -36.85 -21.32 -17.92
C ARG A 200 -36.28 -20.08 -17.23
N ASP A 201 -37.11 -19.05 -17.08
CA ASP A 201 -36.75 -17.79 -16.47
C ASP A 201 -37.18 -17.69 -15.00
N CYS A 202 -37.36 -18.82 -14.32
CA CYS A 202 -37.55 -18.87 -12.87
C CYS A 202 -36.21 -19.07 -12.13
N VAL A 203 -36.03 -18.40 -10.99
CA VAL A 203 -34.87 -18.55 -10.09
C VAL A 203 -35.35 -18.91 -8.68
N SER A 204 -34.78 -19.95 -8.08
CA SER A 204 -35.02 -20.28 -6.68
C SER A 204 -34.29 -19.29 -5.76
N VAL A 205 -35.05 -18.54 -4.96
CA VAL A 205 -34.53 -17.54 -4.02
C VAL A 205 -34.29 -18.17 -2.64
N ALA A 206 -35.22 -19.02 -2.22
CA ALA A 206 -35.17 -19.80 -1.00
C ALA A 206 -35.83 -21.17 -1.24
N LYS A 207 -35.75 -22.06 -0.24
CA LYS A 207 -36.41 -23.37 -0.30
C LYS A 207 -37.91 -23.19 -0.55
N GLY A 208 -38.37 -23.57 -1.74
CA GLY A 208 -39.78 -23.48 -2.14
C GLY A 208 -40.26 -22.10 -2.61
N ILE A 209 -39.39 -21.08 -2.67
CA ILE A 209 -39.75 -19.74 -3.18
C ILE A 209 -39.03 -19.50 -4.50
N TYR A 210 -39.81 -19.35 -5.56
CA TYR A 210 -39.34 -19.10 -6.93
C TYR A 210 -39.76 -17.71 -7.36
N GLU A 211 -38.82 -16.96 -7.92
CA GLU A 211 -39.06 -15.64 -8.50
C GLU A 211 -38.79 -15.68 -10.00
N GLN A 212 -39.63 -14.97 -10.77
CA GLN A 212 -39.42 -14.79 -12.21
C GLN A 212 -38.26 -13.83 -12.45
N LYS A 213 -37.38 -14.14 -13.39
CA LYS A 213 -36.28 -13.27 -13.78
C LYS A 213 -36.83 -11.97 -14.36
N ARG A 214 -36.13 -10.89 -14.05
CA ARG A 214 -36.43 -9.54 -14.52
C ARG A 214 -35.22 -9.00 -15.27
N LEU A 215 -35.42 -8.59 -16.51
CA LEU A 215 -34.40 -7.97 -17.34
C LEU A 215 -34.25 -6.50 -16.96
N LEU A 216 -33.06 -6.10 -16.51
CA LEU A 216 -32.72 -4.71 -16.27
C LEU A 216 -32.58 -3.97 -17.60
N LEU A 217 -33.25 -2.83 -17.71
CA LEU A 217 -33.30 -2.03 -18.93
C LEU A 217 -32.12 -1.07 -19.09
N SER A 218 -31.43 -0.77 -18.00
CA SER A 218 -30.31 0.18 -17.97
C SER A 218 -29.04 -0.44 -17.39
N ASN A 219 -27.90 0.20 -17.67
CA ASN A 219 -26.64 -0.19 -17.06
C ASN A 219 -26.66 0.07 -15.55
N LEU A 220 -25.93 -0.74 -14.78
CA LEU A 220 -25.95 -0.60 -13.32
C LEU A 220 -25.45 0.76 -12.83
N ARG A 221 -24.51 1.37 -13.57
CA ARG A 221 -23.98 2.71 -13.24
C ARG A 221 -25.06 3.79 -13.41
N GLU A 222 -25.81 3.74 -14.50
CA GLU A 222 -26.91 4.65 -14.78
C GLU A 222 -28.02 4.47 -13.75
N LEU A 223 -28.39 3.21 -13.46
CA LEU A 223 -29.40 2.88 -12.46
C LEU A 223 -29.01 3.37 -11.06
N HIS A 224 -27.75 3.22 -10.67
CA HIS A 224 -27.26 3.76 -9.39
C HIS A 224 -27.25 5.29 -9.35
N GLN A 225 -26.93 5.94 -10.48
CA GLN A 225 -26.97 7.39 -10.58
C GLN A 225 -28.41 7.91 -10.49
N ALA A 226 -29.37 7.26 -11.15
CA ALA A 226 -30.79 7.55 -11.04
C ALA A 226 -31.29 7.35 -9.59
N PHE A 227 -30.90 6.25 -8.96
CA PHE A 227 -31.21 5.97 -7.55
C PHE A 227 -30.73 7.09 -6.62
N LYS A 228 -29.48 7.55 -6.82
CA LYS A 228 -28.91 8.64 -6.02
C LYS A 228 -29.61 9.98 -6.22
N ARG A 229 -30.14 10.24 -7.42
CA ARG A 229 -30.90 11.48 -7.71
C ARG A 229 -32.27 11.45 -7.07
N GLU A 230 -32.90 10.28 -6.98
CA GLU A 230 -34.21 10.14 -6.34
C GLU A 230 -34.11 10.08 -4.81
N TYR A 231 -33.02 9.49 -4.29
CA TYR A 231 -32.79 9.30 -2.86
C TYR A 231 -31.48 9.97 -2.41
N GLU A 232 -31.43 11.30 -2.48
CA GLU A 232 -30.24 12.08 -2.14
C GLU A 232 -29.80 11.91 -0.67
N ASP A 233 -30.76 11.67 0.23
CA ASP A 233 -30.51 11.44 1.67
C ASP A 233 -29.80 10.10 1.95
N LEU A 234 -29.93 9.13 1.04
CA LEU A 234 -29.38 7.79 1.22
C LEU A 234 -27.95 7.70 0.69
N LYS A 235 -26.98 7.68 1.61
CA LYS A 235 -25.54 7.53 1.31
C LYS A 235 -25.17 6.09 0.93
N VAL A 236 -25.63 5.63 -0.23
CA VAL A 236 -25.35 4.28 -0.75
C VAL A 236 -24.25 4.33 -1.82
N GLY A 237 -23.12 3.67 -1.55
CA GLY A 237 -22.03 3.51 -2.51
C GLY A 237 -22.37 2.50 -3.62
N PHE A 238 -21.74 2.63 -4.79
CA PHE A 238 -21.99 1.78 -5.95
C PHE A 238 -21.77 0.29 -5.66
N SER A 239 -20.68 -0.07 -4.97
CA SER A 239 -20.37 -1.46 -4.62
C SER A 239 -21.43 -2.09 -3.71
N VAL A 240 -22.01 -1.30 -2.81
CA VAL A 240 -23.08 -1.77 -1.91
C VAL A 240 -24.40 -1.91 -2.67
N PHE A 241 -24.73 -0.94 -3.51
CA PHE A 241 -25.88 -1.00 -4.40
C PHE A 241 -25.83 -2.23 -5.33
N TRP A 242 -24.65 -2.53 -5.88
CA TRP A 242 -24.41 -3.76 -6.65
C TRP A 242 -24.61 -5.00 -5.79
N ALA A 243 -23.98 -5.06 -4.62
CA ALA A 243 -24.04 -6.24 -3.74
C ALA A 243 -25.48 -6.55 -3.28
N LEU A 244 -26.34 -5.54 -3.18
CA LEU A 244 -27.75 -5.67 -2.79
C LEU A 244 -28.69 -5.96 -3.97
N LYS A 245 -28.19 -6.03 -5.20
CA LYS A 245 -28.97 -6.39 -6.38
C LYS A 245 -29.64 -7.77 -6.19
N PRO A 246 -30.96 -7.88 -6.40
CA PRO A 246 -31.64 -9.18 -6.35
C PRO A 246 -31.05 -10.19 -7.35
N LYS A 247 -31.10 -11.47 -6.98
CA LYS A 247 -30.58 -12.58 -7.80
C LYS A 247 -31.37 -12.76 -9.10
N TRP A 248 -32.67 -12.50 -9.08
CA TRP A 248 -33.57 -12.64 -10.22
C TRP A 248 -33.50 -11.46 -11.20
N CYS A 249 -32.89 -10.33 -10.85
CA CYS A 249 -32.61 -9.25 -11.81
C CYS A 249 -31.41 -9.64 -12.68
N VAL A 250 -31.54 -9.61 -14.01
CA VAL A 250 -30.50 -10.00 -14.98
C VAL A 250 -30.25 -8.87 -15.98
N PHE A 251 -29.04 -8.78 -16.53
CA PHE A 251 -28.73 -7.78 -17.57
C PHE A 251 -29.04 -8.29 -18.97
N ALA A 252 -29.30 -7.36 -19.89
CA ALA A 252 -29.31 -7.65 -21.33
C ALA A 252 -27.93 -8.18 -21.76
N GLY A 253 -27.91 -9.33 -22.43
CA GLY A 253 -26.69 -10.03 -22.84
C GLY A 253 -26.43 -11.35 -22.09
N ALA A 254 -27.18 -11.66 -21.03
CA ALA A 254 -27.18 -13.02 -20.50
C ALA A 254 -27.80 -13.99 -21.54
N ALA A 255 -27.32 -15.23 -21.59
CA ALA A 255 -27.81 -16.22 -22.56
C ALA A 255 -29.34 -16.34 -22.50
N GLY A 256 -30.01 -16.14 -23.65
CA GLY A 256 -31.47 -16.18 -23.76
C GLY A 256 -32.20 -14.84 -23.54
N THR A 257 -31.49 -13.72 -23.31
CA THR A 257 -32.12 -12.40 -23.09
C THR A 257 -32.32 -11.56 -24.37
N HIS A 258 -31.76 -11.99 -25.49
CA HIS A 258 -32.02 -11.36 -26.79
C HIS A 258 -33.24 -12.01 -27.43
N GLU A 259 -34.18 -11.18 -27.89
CA GLU A 259 -35.37 -11.61 -28.64
C GLU A 259 -35.04 -12.20 -30.02
N GLN A 260 -33.77 -12.12 -30.45
CA GLN A 260 -33.30 -12.60 -31.74
C GLN A 260 -32.39 -13.82 -31.56
N CYS A 261 -32.70 -14.95 -32.21
CA CYS A 261 -31.73 -16.05 -32.32
C CYS A 261 -30.56 -15.60 -33.18
N ILE A 262 -29.34 -15.71 -32.63
CA ILE A 262 -28.07 -15.49 -33.34
C ILE A 262 -27.41 -16.82 -33.73
N CYS A 263 -28.16 -17.92 -33.59
CA CYS A 263 -27.68 -19.24 -33.95
C CYS A 263 -27.55 -19.41 -35.47
N GLN A 264 -26.51 -20.13 -35.91
CA GLN A 264 -26.23 -20.33 -37.33
C GLN A 264 -27.39 -21.00 -38.08
N ILE A 265 -28.17 -21.86 -37.42
CA ILE A 265 -29.35 -22.52 -38.00
C ILE A 265 -30.42 -21.50 -38.41
N HIS A 266 -30.85 -20.63 -37.49
CA HIS A 266 -31.87 -19.62 -37.82
C HIS A 266 -31.30 -18.52 -38.72
N GLN A 267 -30.01 -18.20 -38.62
CA GLN A 267 -29.38 -17.23 -39.53
C GLN A 267 -29.28 -17.77 -40.96
N ASN A 268 -28.89 -19.03 -41.15
CA ASN A 268 -28.87 -19.68 -42.46
C ASN A 268 -30.28 -19.78 -43.06
N PHE A 269 -31.29 -20.08 -42.24
CA PHE A 269 -32.67 -20.14 -42.72
C PHE A 269 -33.19 -18.76 -43.16
N LYS A 270 -32.88 -17.68 -42.42
CA LYS A 270 -33.16 -16.31 -42.85
C LYS A 270 -32.50 -15.99 -44.20
N LEU A 271 -31.25 -16.41 -44.40
CA LEU A 271 -30.54 -16.21 -45.67
C LEU A 271 -31.21 -16.97 -46.83
N VAL A 272 -31.68 -18.20 -46.60
CA VAL A 272 -32.43 -18.96 -47.61
C VAL A 272 -33.75 -18.26 -47.96
N LEU A 273 -34.52 -17.82 -46.95
CA LEU A 273 -35.76 -17.07 -47.18
C LEU A 273 -35.52 -15.77 -47.97
N HIS A 274 -34.43 -15.06 -47.68
CA HIS A 274 -34.02 -13.87 -48.43
C HIS A 274 -33.66 -14.20 -49.89
N ALA A 275 -32.94 -15.29 -50.14
CA ALA A 275 -32.57 -15.73 -51.49
C ALA A 275 -33.80 -16.14 -52.33
N LEU A 276 -34.85 -16.66 -51.69
CA LEU A 276 -36.11 -17.05 -52.34
C LEU A 276 -37.03 -15.85 -52.63
N ASN A 277 -36.67 -14.64 -52.20
CA ASN A 277 -37.39 -13.37 -52.45
C ASN A 277 -38.90 -13.45 -52.21
N ILE A 278 -39.32 -14.19 -51.19
CA ILE A 278 -40.72 -14.35 -50.83
C ILE A 278 -41.17 -13.04 -50.17
N ARG A 279 -41.84 -12.19 -50.95
CA ARG A 279 -42.37 -10.90 -50.49
C ARG A 279 -43.29 -11.11 -49.27
N GLY A 280 -42.96 -10.46 -48.16
CA GLY A 280 -43.81 -10.38 -46.96
C GLY A 280 -43.33 -11.12 -45.71
N ILE A 281 -42.24 -11.90 -45.76
CA ILE A 281 -41.72 -12.63 -44.58
C ILE A 281 -40.47 -11.96 -43.99
N THR A 282 -39.63 -11.36 -44.82
CA THR A 282 -38.48 -10.58 -44.36
C THR A 282 -38.89 -9.11 -44.21
N GLY A 283 -39.42 -8.76 -43.05
CA GLY A 283 -39.56 -7.37 -42.62
C GLY A 283 -38.19 -6.78 -42.32
N ILE A 284 -37.52 -6.31 -43.38
CA ILE A 284 -36.51 -5.24 -43.32
C ILE A 284 -37.04 -4.14 -44.24
#